data_AF-A0A1X7SV98-F1
#
_entry.id   AF-A0A1X7SV98-F1
#
_cell.length_a   1.000
_cell.length_b   1.000
_cell.length_c   1.000
_cell.angle_alpha   90.00
_cell.angle_beta   90.00
_cell.angle_gamma   90.00
#
_symmetry.space_group_name_H-M   'P 1'
#
loop_
_entity.id
_entity.type
_entity.pdbx_description
1 polymer ?
#
loop_
_entity_poly.entity_id
_entity_poly.type
_entity_poly.pdbx_seq_one_letter_code
_entity_poly.pdbx_strand_id
1 'polypeptide(L)'
;RRAPEVQQVSQTKQQQVPPTSISFKDVIEKKAEELGIVFLPLAKRHEGKQLHSFGDLTIYIDRGVIFIMESNHSWIPISLEELVNKTS
;
A
#
# COMPACT_ATOMS: atom_id res chain seq x y z
N ARG A 1 11.34 25.10 -46.51
CA ARG A 1 10.03 24.91 -45.84
C ARG A 1 9.91 23.45 -45.40
N ARG A 2 9.87 23.18 -44.10
CA ARG A 2 9.38 21.91 -43.52
C ARG A 2 8.58 22.28 -42.27
N ALA A 3 7.31 21.90 -42.27
CA ALA A 3 6.45 21.67 -41.10
C ALA A 3 5.85 20.27 -41.33
N PRO A 4 5.35 19.53 -40.32
CA PRO A 4 5.02 19.95 -38.96
C PRO A 4 5.67 19.08 -37.85
N GLU A 5 5.86 19.66 -36.67
CA GLU A 5 6.10 18.88 -35.45
C GLU A 5 4.76 18.31 -34.98
N VAL A 6 4.54 17.05 -35.34
CA VAL A 6 3.43 16.24 -34.86
C VAL A 6 3.61 15.95 -33.38
N GLN A 7 2.63 16.44 -32.61
CA GLN A 7 2.16 15.99 -31.30
C GLN A 7 2.82 14.74 -30.71
N GLN A 8 3.26 14.86 -29.45
CA GLN A 8 2.96 13.79 -28.50
C GLN A 8 2.58 14.34 -27.13
N VAL A 9 1.28 14.23 -26.86
CA VAL A 9 0.61 14.31 -25.57
C VAL A 9 1.33 13.47 -24.52
N SER A 10 1.96 14.11 -23.54
CA SER A 10 2.38 13.46 -22.29
C SER A 10 1.22 13.47 -21.30
N GLN A 11 0.17 12.70 -21.58
CA GLN A 11 -0.84 12.36 -20.58
C GLN A 11 -0.64 10.90 -20.19
N THR A 12 0.33 10.63 -19.31
CA THR A 12 0.46 9.33 -18.64
C THR A 12 -0.57 9.24 -17.51
N LYS A 13 -1.85 9.19 -17.87
CA LYS A 13 -2.85 8.52 -17.04
C LYS A 13 -2.49 7.04 -17.10
N GLN A 14 -1.95 6.50 -16.01
CA GLN A 14 -1.72 5.07 -15.86
C GLN A 14 -3.06 4.34 -16.02
N GLN A 15 -3.29 3.79 -17.21
CA GLN A 15 -4.36 2.85 -17.48
C GLN A 15 -3.99 1.53 -16.81
N GLN A 16 -4.56 1.30 -15.62
CA GLN A 16 -4.53 -0.01 -14.97
C GLN A 16 -5.54 -0.92 -15.67
N VAL A 17 -5.05 -2.01 -16.25
CA VAL A 17 -5.86 -3.16 -16.65
C VAL A 17 -6.69 -3.63 -15.43
N PRO A 18 -7.98 -3.97 -15.57
CA PRO A 18 -8.77 -4.40 -14.42
C PRO A 18 -8.11 -5.65 -13.80
N PRO A 19 -7.68 -5.61 -12.53
CA PRO A 19 -7.05 -6.76 -11.92
C PRO A 19 -8.11 -7.84 -11.70
N THR A 20 -8.08 -8.91 -12.50
CA THR A 20 -8.87 -10.13 -12.28
C THR A 20 -8.43 -10.93 -11.04
N SER A 21 -7.57 -10.35 -10.19
CA SER A 21 -7.09 -10.96 -8.95
C SER A 21 -6.89 -9.86 -7.92
N ILE A 22 -7.80 -9.78 -6.96
CA ILE A 22 -7.67 -8.88 -5.80
C ILE A 22 -6.47 -9.37 -4.99
N SER A 23 -5.42 -8.56 -4.86
CA SER A 23 -4.27 -8.91 -4.03
C SER A 23 -4.61 -8.71 -2.55
N PHE A 24 -3.87 -9.38 -1.65
CA PHE A 24 -4.07 -9.18 -0.21
C PHE A 24 -3.82 -7.72 0.22
N LYS A 25 -2.93 -7.00 -0.48
CA LYS A 25 -2.73 -5.57 -0.28
C LYS A 25 -4.01 -4.78 -0.61
N ASP A 26 -4.69 -5.10 -1.70
CA ASP A 26 -5.94 -4.43 -2.08
C ASP A 26 -7.03 -4.64 -1.02
N VAL A 27 -7.07 -5.81 -0.39
CA VAL A 27 -8.00 -6.09 0.73
C VAL A 27 -7.70 -5.18 1.93
N ILE A 28 -6.42 -5.02 2.30
CA ILE A 28 -6.00 -4.15 3.40
C ILE A 28 -6.32 -2.68 3.08
N GLU A 29 -6.01 -2.25 1.86
CA GLU A 29 -6.26 -0.87 1.40
C GLU A 29 -7.75 -0.55 1.45
N LYS A 30 -8.59 -1.41 0.85
CA LYS A 30 -10.05 -1.28 0.92
C LYS A 30 -10.54 -1.23 2.37
N LYS A 31 -9.98 -2.06 3.24
CA LYS A 31 -10.37 -2.08 4.66
C LYS A 31 -9.99 -0.78 5.39
N ALA A 32 -8.84 -0.20 5.05
CA ALA A 32 -8.42 1.10 5.56
C ALA A 32 -9.38 2.19 5.08
N GLU A 33 -9.74 2.20 3.79
CA GLU A 33 -10.70 3.15 3.22
C GLU A 33 -12.08 3.07 3.89
N GLU A 34 -12.59 1.87 4.13
CA GLU A 34 -13.87 1.63 4.83
C GLU A 34 -13.90 2.23 6.25
N LEU A 35 -12.75 2.29 6.91
CA LEU A 35 -12.58 2.77 8.27
C LEU A 35 -12.08 4.23 8.33
N GLY A 36 -11.81 4.86 7.19
CA GLY A 36 -11.22 6.21 7.13
C GLY A 36 -9.75 6.26 7.59
N ILE A 37 -9.03 5.16 7.49
CA ILE A 37 -7.64 5.01 7.90
C ILE A 37 -6.71 5.29 6.72
N VAL A 38 -5.64 6.06 6.98
CA VAL A 38 -4.61 6.33 5.97
C VAL A 38 -3.76 5.10 5.73
N PHE A 39 -3.82 4.54 4.51
CA PHE A 39 -2.92 3.49 4.05
C PHE A 39 -1.99 4.00 2.94
N LEU A 40 -0.71 4.24 3.27
CA LEU A 40 0.25 4.84 2.32
C LEU A 40 1.61 4.12 2.34
N PRO A 41 2.30 3.98 1.21
CA PRO A 41 3.66 3.47 1.18
C PRO A 41 4.63 4.48 1.82
N LEU A 42 5.53 3.98 2.67
CA LEU A 42 6.61 4.78 3.26
C LEU A 42 7.87 4.74 2.37
N ALA A 43 8.70 5.78 2.43
CA ALA A 43 9.98 5.77 1.71
C ALA A 43 10.99 4.73 2.25
N LYS A 44 10.69 4.10 3.40
CA LYS A 44 11.52 3.10 4.07
C LYS A 44 11.13 1.68 3.66
N ARG A 45 12.11 0.78 3.72
CA ARG A 45 11.94 -0.66 3.53
C ARG A 45 12.53 -1.41 4.72
N HIS A 46 11.99 -2.57 5.03
CA HIS A 46 12.53 -3.49 6.04
C HIS A 46 12.77 -4.84 5.36
N GLU A 47 14.00 -5.35 5.42
CA GLU A 47 14.37 -6.64 4.78
C GLU A 47 13.97 -6.73 3.29
N GLY A 48 14.06 -5.60 2.56
CA GLY A 48 13.64 -5.51 1.16
C GLY A 48 12.13 -5.40 0.95
N LYS A 49 11.30 -5.53 2.00
CA LYS A 49 9.85 -5.38 1.96
C LYS A 49 9.45 -3.92 2.09
N GLN A 50 8.43 -3.53 1.33
CA GLN A 50 7.84 -2.19 1.37
C GLN A 50 7.12 -1.97 2.70
N LEU A 51 7.44 -0.88 3.40
CA LEU A 51 6.67 -0.47 4.57
C LEU A 51 5.48 0.38 4.14
N HIS A 52 4.38 0.25 4.86
CA HIS A 52 3.17 1.03 4.71
C HIS A 52 2.78 1.63 6.05
N SER A 53 2.28 2.87 6.06
CA SER A 53 1.53 3.40 7.19
C SER A 53 0.11 2.85 7.12
N PHE A 54 -0.45 2.46 8.26
CA PHE A 54 -1.86 2.15 8.44
C PHE A 54 -2.32 2.90 9.68
N GLY A 55 -2.83 4.12 9.48
CA GLY A 55 -3.05 5.08 10.56
C GLY A 55 -1.72 5.43 11.24
N ASP A 56 -1.66 5.25 12.56
CA ASP A 56 -0.46 5.46 13.38
C ASP A 56 0.50 4.25 13.38
N LEU A 57 0.10 3.13 12.78
CA LEU A 57 0.88 1.90 12.74
C LEU A 57 1.78 1.86 11.51
N THR A 58 3.00 1.36 11.67
CA THR A 58 3.89 1.02 10.56
C THR A 58 3.84 -0.48 10.32
N ILE A 59 3.50 -0.88 9.10
CA ILE A 59 3.27 -2.28 8.73
C ILE A 59 4.07 -2.69 7.50
N TYR A 60 4.31 -3.98 7.34
CA TYR A 60 4.65 -4.57 6.04
C TYR A 60 3.85 -5.85 5.82
N ILE A 61 3.79 -6.28 4.56
CA ILE A 61 3.06 -7.49 4.16
C ILE A 61 4.07 -8.49 3.59
N ASP A 62 4.01 -9.72 4.05
CA ASP A 62 4.78 -10.83 3.50
C ASP A 62 3.91 -12.06 3.29
N ARG A 63 3.79 -12.50 2.03
CA ARG A 63 3.03 -13.70 1.64
C ARG A 63 1.62 -13.81 2.28
N GLY A 64 0.94 -12.67 2.49
CA GLY A 64 -0.40 -12.63 3.08
C GLY A 64 -0.43 -12.47 4.62
N VAL A 65 0.71 -12.27 5.26
CA VAL A 65 0.82 -11.98 6.70
C VAL A 65 1.17 -10.51 6.89
N ILE A 66 0.47 -9.84 7.80
CA ILE A 66 0.74 -8.45 8.17
C ILE A 66 1.73 -8.47 9.34
N PHE A 67 2.76 -7.65 9.25
CA PHE A 67 3.69 -7.44 10.35
C PHE A 67 3.62 -5.98 10.78
N ILE A 68 3.51 -5.74 12.08
CA ILE A 68 3.52 -4.38 12.65
C ILE A 68 4.81 -4.13 13.42
N MET A 69 5.26 -2.89 13.41
CA MET A 69 6.35 -2.44 14.26
C MET A 69 5.83 -2.11 15.65
N GLU A 70 6.27 -2.85 16.66
CA GLU A 70 5.99 -2.58 18.08
C GLU A 70 7.00 -1.57 18.66
N SER A 71 6.70 -1.01 19.84
CA SER A 71 7.52 0.00 20.52
C SER A 71 8.96 -0.45 20.80
N ASN A 72 9.19 -1.75 20.89
CA ASN A 72 10.51 -2.35 21.07
C ASN A 72 11.26 -2.61 19.74
N HIS A 73 10.80 -2.01 18.63
CA HIS A 73 11.31 -2.23 17.27
C HIS A 73 11.28 -3.69 16.80
N SER A 74 10.42 -4.52 17.40
CA SER A 74 10.16 -5.88 16.93
C SER A 74 9.03 -5.88 15.91
N TRP A 75 9.12 -6.81 14.95
CA TRP A 75 8.07 -7.05 13.97
C TRP A 75 7.27 -8.28 14.36
N ILE A 76 6.00 -8.08 14.71
CA ILE A 76 5.13 -9.17 15.12
C ILE A 76 4.08 -9.45 14.03
N PRO A 77 3.84 -10.73 13.69
CA PRO A 77 2.79 -11.10 12.75
C PRO A 77 1.42 -10.91 13.41
N ILE A 78 0.51 -10.27 12.70
CA ILE A 78 -0.88 -10.08 13.13
C ILE A 78 -1.86 -10.35 11.98
N SER A 79 -3.10 -10.61 12.32
CA SER A 79 -4.21 -10.68 11.38
C SER A 79 -4.72 -9.29 10.98
N LEU A 80 -5.51 -9.21 9.90
CA LEU A 80 -6.18 -7.97 9.49
C LEU A 80 -7.16 -7.47 10.57
N GLU A 81 -7.88 -8.37 11.24
CA GLU A 81 -8.80 -8.00 12.32
C GLU A 81 -8.05 -7.39 13.52
N GLU A 82 -6.92 -7.98 13.91
CA GLU A 82 -6.08 -7.41 14.96
C GLU A 82 -5.47 -6.06 14.57
N LEU A 83 -5.10 -5.88 13.30
CA LEU A 83 -4.60 -4.61 12.79
C LEU A 83 -5.66 -3.52 12.96
N VAL A 84 -6.91 -3.82 12.57
CA VAL A 84 -8.05 -2.91 12.72
C VAL A 84 -8.33 -2.61 14.19
N ASN A 85 -8.28 -3.61 15.07
CA ASN A 85 -8.51 -3.37 16.50
C ASN A 85 -7.42 -2.52 17.15
N LYS A 86 -6.18 -2.56 16.64
CA LYS A 86 -5.06 -1.73 17.14
C LYS A 86 -5.09 -0.27 16.67
N THR A 87 -5.85 0.04 15.62
CA THR A 87 -5.91 1.39 15.03
C THR A 87 -7.11 2.22 15.50
N SER A 88 -8.04 1.62 16.24
CA SER A 88 -9.35 2.18 16.60
C SER A 88 -9.37 2.77 18.01
#